data_AF-A0A238F7B1-F1
#
_entry.id   AF-A0A238F7B1-F1
#
_cell.length_a   1.000
_cell.length_b   1.000
_cell.length_c   1.000
_cell.angle_alpha   90.00
_cell.angle_beta   90.00
_cell.angle_gamma   90.00
#
_symmetry.space_group_name_H-M   'P 1'
#
loop_
_entity.id
_entity.type
_entity.pdbx_description
1 polymer ?
#
loop_
_entity_poly.entity_id
_entity_poly.type
_entity_poly.pdbx_seq_one_letter_code
_entity_poly.pdbx_strand_id
1 'polypeptide(L)'
;MLTPRIVVLSVAYSALRWTAHHQDPSSSSLPSSIFVSAHSGSSGTAHDAAAAAVGARTLENDVYAAADGDSLSSVYERAAWVDEGDVGLNEDFMTGGDSVLKNLGSVRSMSDNEQSGGDLDKRWPPNPKWTMRQSPSATAPSRTTTKANTRTAVAPETTTTTSTTRTTTTTPTTTTTPPPTTTVSTTPVQNPKVTTTSTRNVLPKPPSSTCGAPYYNNMAGGAIYGARIGNVSWRPVPTSFVKRNGAYLTLDGKGYRIVGPNAYWLGLDENVNYAITYPDKSRIREVMAVTVALGGNTIRSHSLGISTGNSLSVWPSAYNTNLKAFDTIDYSIYAARAYGLRLIIPFTDQYTYYHGGKYDFISWAGGDTSDGNSFYWNSDVIKVFKDYIKMYLNHVNTYTGVALKDDPTILGWETGNEFGAYMLGAGAPPASWTSNIASYIKSIAPNHLVFDGTNGLADSSGYLRNTGVSVANVDVVTDHFYPALDWLLAKDQTMMGSYSKNFFVGELDWTGLKGGSDMASFYSTIESWGSSGSMAWNLMSRDGQCCNWIYHNDGYSIYYPNGNTQAEQASLLLLAQHWHRMRGLQPPTVLAAVACPQPPIPP
;
A
#
# COMPACT_ATOMS: atom_id res chain seq x y z
N MET A 1 -60.86 -11.98 13.95
CA MET A 1 -61.50 -11.02 14.88
C MET A 1 -60.59 -10.85 16.08
N LEU A 2 -60.17 -9.60 16.28
CA LEU A 2 -59.28 -9.12 17.34
C LEU A 2 -60.00 -9.12 18.70
N THR A 3 -59.24 -9.34 19.78
CA THR A 3 -59.54 -8.74 21.08
C THR A 3 -58.22 -8.25 21.71
N PRO A 4 -58.16 -7.01 22.22
CA PRO A 4 -56.92 -6.37 22.65
C PRO A 4 -56.70 -6.53 24.16
N ARG A 5 -55.44 -6.42 24.58
CA ARG A 5 -55.08 -6.07 25.97
C ARG A 5 -54.18 -4.84 25.98
N ILE A 6 -54.67 -3.83 26.69
CA ILE A 6 -54.08 -2.54 26.99
C ILE A 6 -52.93 -2.75 27.99
N VAL A 7 -51.77 -2.16 27.73
CA VAL A 7 -50.69 -1.98 28.70
C VAL A 7 -50.44 -0.49 28.86
N VAL A 8 -50.50 -0.03 30.12
CA VAL A 8 -50.30 1.36 30.55
C VAL A 8 -48.80 1.66 30.57
N LEU A 9 -48.37 2.68 29.80
CA LEU A 9 -47.04 3.28 29.90
C LEU A 9 -47.03 4.35 31.01
N SER A 10 -46.06 4.26 31.92
CA SER A 10 -45.68 5.38 32.80
C SER A 10 -44.37 5.99 32.28
N VAL A 11 -44.42 7.25 31.91
CA VAL A 11 -43.29 8.07 31.46
C VAL A 11 -42.79 8.90 32.64
N ALA A 12 -41.50 8.81 32.97
CA ALA A 12 -40.84 9.72 33.90
C ALA A 12 -39.80 10.56 33.14
N TYR A 13 -40.12 11.85 32.98
CA TYR A 13 -39.22 12.90 32.51
C TYR A 13 -38.39 13.41 33.70
N SER A 14 -37.09 13.59 33.53
CA SER A 14 -36.25 14.36 34.45
C SER A 14 -35.62 15.55 33.70
N ALA A 15 -36.03 16.76 34.08
CA ALA A 15 -35.50 18.01 33.60
C ALA A 15 -34.45 18.54 34.59
N LEU A 16 -33.24 18.82 34.10
CA LEU A 16 -32.19 19.53 34.84
C LEU A 16 -32.24 21.02 34.48
N ARG A 17 -32.48 21.85 35.50
CA ARG A 17 -32.44 23.32 35.43
C ARG A 17 -30.99 23.80 35.59
N TRP A 18 -30.64 24.80 34.80
CA TRP A 18 -29.44 25.62 34.93
C TRP A 18 -29.84 26.96 35.59
N THR A 19 -29.10 27.38 36.62
CA THR A 19 -29.16 28.75 37.13
C THR A 19 -27.74 29.23 37.38
N ALA A 20 -27.38 30.33 36.73
CA ALA A 20 -26.18 31.11 36.97
C ALA A 20 -26.41 32.13 38.09
N HIS A 21 -25.37 32.45 38.88
CA HIS A 21 -25.19 33.78 39.47
C HIS A 21 -23.74 34.01 39.96
N HIS A 22 -23.22 35.20 39.67
CA HIS A 22 -21.97 35.79 40.18
C HIS A 22 -22.10 36.28 41.64
N GLN A 23 -21.03 36.17 42.45
CA GLN A 23 -20.23 37.26 43.06
C GLN A 23 -19.44 36.78 44.32
N ASP A 24 -18.18 37.21 44.39
CA ASP A 24 -17.18 37.14 45.48
C ASP A 24 -17.54 38.13 46.65
N PRO A 25 -16.80 38.34 47.78
CA PRO A 25 -15.42 37.92 48.16
C PRO A 25 -15.15 37.53 49.66
N SER A 26 -13.93 37.02 49.97
CA SER A 26 -12.98 37.55 50.99
C SER A 26 -12.10 36.54 51.78
N SER A 27 -10.78 36.80 51.76
CA SER A 27 -9.70 36.51 52.75
C SER A 27 -9.34 35.04 53.08
N SER A 28 -8.08 34.57 53.16
CA SER A 28 -6.87 35.19 53.72
C SER A 28 -5.57 34.38 53.44
N SER A 29 -4.43 35.09 53.51
CA SER A 29 -3.04 34.67 53.81
C SER A 29 -2.11 33.96 52.78
N LEU A 30 -1.16 34.78 52.31
CA LEU A 30 0.23 34.57 51.82
C LEU A 30 1.18 33.90 52.86
N PRO A 31 2.46 33.50 52.58
CA PRO A 31 3.54 34.15 51.76
C PRO A 31 4.32 33.23 50.78
N SER A 32 4.81 33.67 49.61
CA SER A 32 5.93 34.57 49.21
C SER A 32 7.36 33.98 49.27
N SER A 33 7.98 33.80 48.08
CA SER A 33 9.42 34.02 47.74
C SER A 33 9.64 33.57 46.26
N ILE A 34 9.72 34.44 45.24
CA ILE A 34 10.85 35.26 44.74
C ILE A 34 12.18 34.51 44.57
N PHE A 35 12.63 34.34 43.32
CA PHE A 35 13.96 34.75 42.85
C PHE A 35 13.92 35.13 41.35
N VAL A 36 14.36 36.36 41.06
CA VAL A 36 14.80 36.86 39.76
C VAL A 36 16.32 36.98 39.84
N SER A 37 17.04 36.70 38.75
CA SER A 37 18.23 37.49 38.44
C SER A 37 18.45 37.56 36.92
N ALA A 38 18.40 38.78 36.40
CA ALA A 38 19.04 39.20 35.16
C ALA A 38 20.48 39.68 35.46
N HIS A 39 21.33 39.77 34.43
CA HIS A 39 22.46 40.70 34.18
C HIS A 39 23.23 40.14 32.96
N SER A 40 23.89 40.86 32.05
CA SER A 40 23.76 42.18 31.41
C SER A 40 25.03 42.38 30.55
N GLY A 41 24.89 42.93 29.34
CA GLY A 41 25.91 43.66 28.56
C GLY A 41 26.87 42.83 27.69
N SER A 42 27.43 43.30 26.56
CA SER A 42 27.20 44.43 25.64
C SER A 42 28.39 44.47 24.67
N SER A 43 28.17 44.61 23.36
CA SER A 43 29.01 45.29 22.34
C SER A 43 28.55 44.80 20.95
N GLY A 44 27.92 45.62 20.09
CA GLY A 44 28.56 46.59 19.17
C GLY A 44 29.08 45.83 17.93
N THR A 45 28.79 46.11 16.66
CA THR A 45 28.41 47.30 15.87
C THR A 45 27.93 46.77 14.49
N ALA A 46 26.76 47.16 13.97
CA ALA A 46 26.52 48.24 13.00
C ALA A 46 27.11 48.06 11.58
N HIS A 47 26.22 47.86 10.60
CA HIS A 47 26.10 48.55 9.30
C HIS A 47 24.67 48.18 8.79
N ASP A 48 23.63 48.98 9.05
CA ASP A 48 23.15 50.14 8.25
C ASP A 48 23.19 49.88 6.74
N ALA A 49 22.22 50.23 5.90
CA ALA A 49 20.84 50.76 5.94
C ALA A 49 20.47 50.79 4.42
N ALA A 50 19.27 51.03 3.88
CA ALA A 50 18.06 51.71 4.27
C ALA A 50 16.98 51.26 3.23
N ALA A 51 15.72 51.09 3.63
CA ALA A 51 14.59 52.01 3.38
C ALA A 51 14.10 52.01 1.90
N ALA A 52 12.81 52.10 1.56
CA ALA A 52 11.59 52.42 2.28
C ALA A 52 10.37 51.88 1.47
N ALA A 53 9.27 51.59 2.16
CA ALA A 53 7.97 52.25 2.03
C ALA A 53 6.94 51.67 1.03
N VAL A 54 5.85 51.17 1.63
CA VAL A 54 4.42 51.51 1.39
C VAL A 54 3.96 51.70 -0.07
N GLY A 55 3.00 50.87 -0.47
CA GLY A 55 2.12 51.16 -1.60
C GLY A 55 1.12 50.05 -1.89
N ALA A 56 -0.09 50.17 -1.35
CA ALA A 56 -1.25 49.41 -1.81
C ALA A 56 -1.62 49.81 -3.25
N ARG A 57 -2.01 48.84 -4.09
CA ARG A 57 -2.83 48.98 -5.32
C ARG A 57 -3.25 47.57 -5.78
N THR A 58 -4.54 47.25 -5.63
CA THR A 58 -5.56 47.15 -6.70
C THR A 58 -5.39 45.94 -7.62
N LEU A 59 -6.30 44.98 -7.41
CA LEU A 59 -6.67 43.92 -8.35
C LEU A 59 -7.24 44.57 -9.62
N GLU A 60 -6.64 44.28 -10.76
CA GLU A 60 -7.24 44.47 -12.08
C GLU A 60 -7.47 43.11 -12.72
N ASN A 61 -8.71 42.94 -13.18
CA ASN A 61 -9.16 41.88 -14.05
C ASN A 61 -8.42 41.98 -15.38
N ASP A 62 -7.92 40.87 -15.91
CA ASP A 62 -7.68 40.75 -17.33
C ASP A 62 -8.35 39.50 -17.90
N VAL A 63 -9.38 39.81 -18.68
CA VAL A 63 -10.07 38.96 -19.63
C VAL A 63 -9.17 38.84 -20.87
N TYR A 64 -8.86 37.62 -21.30
CA TYR A 64 -8.45 37.38 -22.69
C TYR A 64 -9.35 36.31 -23.30
N ALA A 65 -10.10 36.73 -24.31
CA ALA A 65 -10.78 35.91 -25.28
C ALA A 65 -10.08 36.05 -26.63
N ALA A 66 -9.73 34.92 -27.25
CA ALA A 66 -9.59 34.69 -28.70
C ALA A 66 -9.44 33.16 -28.88
N ALA A 67 -10.45 32.43 -29.36
CA ALA A 67 -10.95 32.30 -30.73
C ALA A 67 -10.34 31.10 -31.47
N ASP A 68 -11.20 30.08 -31.62
CA ASP A 68 -11.44 29.16 -32.74
C ASP A 68 -10.37 28.22 -33.29
N GLY A 69 -10.75 26.93 -33.36
CA GLY A 69 -10.10 25.90 -34.17
C GLY A 69 -10.54 24.48 -33.78
N ASP A 70 -11.58 23.97 -34.45
CA ASP A 70 -12.22 22.65 -34.31
C ASP A 70 -11.30 21.43 -34.10
N SER A 71 -11.65 20.58 -33.13
CA SER A 71 -11.94 19.15 -33.38
C SER A 71 -12.67 18.52 -32.19
N LEU A 72 -13.96 18.25 -32.38
CA LEU A 72 -14.83 17.54 -31.45
C LEU A 72 -14.55 16.02 -31.49
N SER A 73 -14.25 15.42 -30.33
CA SER A 73 -14.59 14.01 -30.06
C SER A 73 -14.81 13.76 -28.56
N SER A 74 -16.09 13.84 -28.18
CA SER A 74 -16.77 13.14 -27.08
C SER A 74 -15.97 12.76 -25.82
N VAL A 75 -16.04 13.64 -24.80
CA VAL A 75 -15.83 13.28 -23.40
C VAL A 75 -17.20 12.94 -22.80
N TYR A 76 -17.37 11.72 -22.27
CA TYR A 76 -18.56 11.36 -21.50
C TYR A 76 -18.34 11.83 -20.06
N GLU A 77 -19.08 12.87 -19.66
CA GLU A 77 -19.30 13.23 -18.26
C GLU A 77 -20.26 12.24 -17.61
N ARG A 78 -19.94 11.79 -16.38
CA ARG A 78 -20.95 11.49 -15.35
C ARG A 78 -20.36 11.80 -13.97
N ALA A 79 -20.83 12.89 -13.39
CA ALA A 79 -20.95 13.07 -11.96
C ALA A 79 -22.16 13.96 -11.67
N ALA A 80 -22.78 13.71 -10.51
CA ALA A 80 -23.84 14.45 -9.84
C ALA A 80 -25.30 14.13 -10.21
N TRP A 81 -25.95 13.38 -9.30
CA TRP A 81 -27.27 13.70 -8.79
C TRP A 81 -27.36 13.34 -7.30
N VAL A 82 -27.60 14.35 -6.47
CA VAL A 82 -28.50 14.39 -5.28
C VAL A 82 -28.73 15.90 -5.02
N ASP A 83 -29.86 16.44 -4.56
CA ASP A 83 -31.05 15.90 -3.92
C ASP A 83 -32.22 16.89 -4.09
N GLU A 84 -33.43 16.41 -3.81
CA GLU A 84 -34.64 17.23 -3.68
C GLU A 84 -34.65 18.06 -2.38
N GLY A 85 -35.27 19.25 -2.47
CA GLY A 85 -36.06 19.80 -1.38
C GLY A 85 -35.53 21.09 -0.76
N ASP A 86 -36.02 22.24 -1.25
CA ASP A 86 -36.43 23.28 -0.31
C ASP A 86 -37.66 24.04 -0.82
N VAL A 87 -38.63 24.17 0.08
CA VAL A 87 -39.96 24.72 -0.10
C VAL A 87 -39.87 26.24 -0.08
N GLY A 88 -40.29 26.89 -1.17
CA GLY A 88 -40.36 28.34 -1.28
C GLY A 88 -41.52 28.75 -2.18
N LEU A 89 -42.58 29.23 -1.56
CA LEU A 89 -43.79 29.78 -2.16
C LEU A 89 -43.48 30.85 -3.23
N ASN A 90 -44.12 30.76 -4.40
CA ASN A 90 -44.92 31.86 -4.95
C ASN A 90 -45.65 31.47 -6.24
N GLU A 91 -46.74 32.19 -6.43
CA GLU A 91 -47.88 31.94 -7.31
C GLU A 91 -47.61 32.22 -8.80
N ASP A 92 -48.56 31.71 -9.59
CA ASP A 92 -49.03 32.19 -10.89
C ASP A 92 -48.61 31.51 -12.21
N PHE A 93 -49.65 31.36 -13.04
CA PHE A 93 -49.74 31.05 -14.48
C PHE A 93 -49.93 29.59 -14.99
N MET A 94 -51.18 29.14 -14.86
CA MET A 94 -52.10 28.67 -15.92
C MET A 94 -51.56 28.46 -17.36
N THR A 95 -51.75 27.24 -17.92
CA THR A 95 -52.62 26.89 -19.07
C THR A 95 -52.05 25.78 -20.00
N GLY A 96 -52.92 24.80 -20.31
CA GLY A 96 -53.00 24.03 -21.58
C GLY A 96 -51.92 22.98 -21.84
N GLY A 97 -52.17 21.81 -22.40
CA GLY A 97 -53.32 21.29 -23.13
C GLY A 97 -52.90 20.00 -23.85
N ASP A 98 -53.88 19.14 -24.11
CA ASP A 98 -53.84 17.77 -24.61
C ASP A 98 -53.06 17.47 -25.91
N SER A 99 -52.89 16.15 -26.10
CA SER A 99 -52.85 15.36 -27.36
C SER A 99 -51.51 14.60 -27.52
N VAL A 100 -51.42 13.29 -27.84
CA VAL A 100 -52.24 12.43 -28.71
C VAL A 100 -52.12 10.95 -28.25
N LEU A 101 -53.25 10.27 -28.15
CA LEU A 101 -53.42 8.81 -28.15
C LEU A 101 -53.24 8.24 -29.57
N LYS A 102 -52.52 7.11 -29.71
CA LYS A 102 -52.97 5.86 -30.41
C LYS A 102 -51.79 4.94 -30.75
N ASN A 103 -51.74 3.78 -30.10
CA ASN A 103 -51.91 2.49 -30.78
C ASN A 103 -51.94 1.37 -29.74
N LEU A 104 -53.15 0.85 -29.49
CA LEU A 104 -53.38 -0.43 -28.84
C LEU A 104 -54.03 -1.35 -29.87
N GLY A 105 -53.42 -2.51 -30.08
CA GLY A 105 -54.06 -3.69 -30.64
C GLY A 105 -53.88 -4.84 -29.66
N SER A 106 -54.92 -5.17 -28.90
CA SER A 106 -55.03 -6.40 -28.11
C SER A 106 -55.18 -7.63 -29.02
N VAL A 107 -54.94 -8.87 -28.59
CA VAL A 107 -55.95 -9.75 -27.95
C VAL A 107 -55.30 -11.12 -27.60
N ARG A 108 -55.50 -11.57 -26.32
CA ARG A 108 -55.73 -12.95 -25.74
C ARG A 108 -54.85 -14.15 -26.14
N SER A 109 -54.75 -15.29 -25.43
CA SER A 109 -54.89 -15.77 -24.04
C SER A 109 -54.57 -17.28 -24.05
N MET A 110 -53.93 -17.80 -22.99
CA MET A 110 -53.98 -19.19 -22.47
C MET A 110 -53.44 -20.39 -23.29
N SER A 111 -52.43 -21.07 -22.71
CA SER A 111 -52.42 -22.49 -22.25
C SER A 111 -51.13 -23.26 -22.57
N ASP A 112 -50.50 -23.74 -21.49
CA ASP A 112 -49.71 -24.96 -21.24
C ASP A 112 -48.80 -25.54 -22.35
N ASN A 113 -47.47 -25.63 -22.11
CA ASN A 113 -46.82 -26.86 -21.60
C ASN A 113 -45.27 -26.73 -21.59
N GLU A 114 -44.68 -27.16 -20.46
CA GLU A 114 -43.35 -27.74 -20.20
C GLU A 114 -42.01 -27.30 -20.87
N GLN A 115 -41.00 -27.29 -20.00
CA GLN A 115 -39.53 -27.42 -20.20
C GLN A 115 -38.72 -26.19 -20.63
N SER A 116 -38.03 -25.58 -19.65
CA SER A 116 -36.56 -25.45 -19.58
C SER A 116 -36.16 -24.36 -18.57
N GLY A 117 -34.97 -24.51 -17.98
CA GLY A 117 -34.50 -23.69 -16.87
C GLY A 117 -34.32 -22.19 -17.18
N GLY A 118 -34.32 -21.41 -16.10
CA GLY A 118 -33.93 -19.99 -16.06
C GLY A 118 -34.00 -19.53 -14.60
N ASP A 119 -32.90 -19.26 -13.92
CA ASP A 119 -32.11 -18.02 -14.03
C ASP A 119 -32.89 -16.83 -13.42
N LEU A 120 -32.73 -16.66 -12.10
CA LEU A 120 -33.20 -15.51 -11.34
C LEU A 120 -32.00 -14.82 -10.68
N ASP A 121 -31.18 -14.18 -11.51
CA ASP A 121 -30.23 -13.17 -11.05
C ASP A 121 -30.36 -11.93 -11.95
N LYS A 122 -31.29 -11.04 -11.60
CA LYS A 122 -31.41 -9.71 -12.22
C LYS A 122 -31.85 -8.71 -11.18
N ARG A 123 -30.87 -8.18 -10.43
CA ARG A 123 -30.84 -6.78 -9.94
C ARG A 123 -29.45 -6.41 -9.40
N TRP A 124 -28.45 -6.50 -10.27
CA TRP A 124 -27.18 -5.77 -10.18
C TRP A 124 -26.62 -5.62 -11.61
N PRO A 125 -26.05 -4.47 -12.01
CA PRO A 125 -25.52 -4.32 -13.37
C PRO A 125 -24.32 -5.26 -13.58
N PRO A 126 -24.20 -5.93 -14.74
CA PRO A 126 -23.06 -6.78 -15.03
C PRO A 126 -21.80 -5.94 -15.27
N ASN A 127 -20.67 -6.45 -14.76
CA ASN A 127 -19.32 -5.96 -15.03
C ASN A 127 -19.11 -5.63 -16.52
N PRO A 128 -18.40 -4.53 -16.87
CA PRO A 128 -18.10 -4.24 -18.26
C PRO A 128 -17.24 -5.37 -18.84
N LYS A 129 -17.71 -5.94 -19.96
CA LYS A 129 -16.95 -6.90 -20.77
C LYS A 129 -15.71 -6.20 -21.31
N TRP A 130 -14.55 -6.56 -20.79
CA TRP A 130 -13.25 -6.12 -21.28
C TRP A 130 -13.00 -6.69 -22.68
N THR A 131 -12.78 -5.81 -23.65
CA THR A 131 -12.46 -6.20 -25.03
C THR A 131 -11.01 -6.67 -25.12
N MET A 132 -10.83 -7.87 -25.69
CA MET A 132 -9.53 -8.50 -25.89
C MET A 132 -8.63 -7.69 -26.83
N ARG A 133 -7.39 -7.45 -26.43
CA ARG A 133 -6.30 -7.11 -27.34
C ARG A 133 -5.78 -8.42 -27.94
N GLN A 134 -6.02 -8.65 -29.24
CA GLN A 134 -5.52 -9.83 -29.94
C GLN A 134 -3.99 -9.81 -29.99
N SER A 135 -3.35 -10.91 -29.59
CA SER A 135 -1.92 -11.17 -29.82
C SER A 135 -1.66 -11.48 -31.30
N PRO A 136 -0.50 -11.10 -31.88
CA PRO A 136 -0.13 -11.53 -33.24
C PRO A 136 0.14 -13.04 -33.28
N SER A 137 -0.43 -13.73 -34.27
CA SER A 137 -0.32 -15.16 -34.49
C SER A 137 1.14 -15.65 -34.60
N ALA A 138 1.52 -16.61 -33.73
CA ALA A 138 2.76 -17.35 -33.86
C ALA A 138 2.56 -18.57 -34.76
N THR A 139 3.37 -18.65 -35.82
CA THR A 139 3.42 -19.77 -36.78
C THR A 139 3.97 -21.03 -36.11
N ALA A 140 3.21 -22.12 -36.15
CA ALA A 140 3.59 -23.41 -35.58
C ALA A 140 4.60 -24.17 -36.47
N PRO A 141 5.65 -24.80 -35.91
CA PRO A 141 6.39 -25.86 -36.59
C PRO A 141 5.83 -27.25 -36.25
N SER A 142 5.80 -28.08 -37.30
CA SER A 142 5.33 -29.47 -37.35
C SER A 142 6.04 -30.39 -36.35
N ARG A 143 5.24 -31.22 -35.68
CA ARG A 143 5.66 -32.22 -34.69
C ARG A 143 5.77 -33.59 -35.36
N THR A 144 6.99 -34.07 -35.58
CA THR A 144 7.24 -35.45 -35.99
C THR A 144 7.42 -36.33 -34.75
N THR A 145 6.64 -37.40 -34.68
CA THR A 145 6.64 -38.39 -33.61
C THR A 145 7.70 -39.46 -33.87
N THR A 146 8.57 -39.72 -32.89
CA THR A 146 9.26 -41.01 -32.76
C THR A 146 9.21 -41.48 -31.31
N LYS A 147 8.64 -42.69 -31.13
CA LYS A 147 8.66 -43.45 -29.89
C LYS A 147 10.05 -44.05 -29.69
N ALA A 148 10.56 -44.04 -28.47
CA ALA A 148 11.53 -45.03 -28.01
C ALA A 148 11.27 -45.38 -26.54
N ASN A 149 10.97 -46.66 -26.31
CA ASN A 149 11.01 -47.32 -25.02
C ASN A 149 12.48 -47.52 -24.62
N THR A 150 12.82 -47.33 -23.35
CA THR A 150 13.72 -48.26 -22.62
C THR A 150 13.62 -48.03 -21.11
N ARG A 151 13.70 -49.15 -20.39
CA ARG A 151 13.53 -49.33 -18.94
C ARG A 151 14.91 -49.51 -18.30
N THR A 152 14.95 -49.37 -16.97
CA THR A 152 16.04 -49.75 -15.99
C THR A 152 17.23 -48.79 -15.90
N ALA A 153 17.85 -48.48 -14.75
CA ALA A 153 17.91 -49.14 -13.43
C ALA A 153 18.20 -48.14 -12.27
N VAL A 154 18.09 -48.66 -11.04
CA VAL A 154 18.19 -47.99 -9.72
C VAL A 154 19.57 -48.22 -9.07
N ALA A 155 20.01 -47.21 -8.29
CA ALA A 155 20.98 -47.19 -7.16
C ALA A 155 22.51 -47.21 -7.44
N PRO A 156 23.40 -46.78 -6.50
CA PRO A 156 23.18 -46.41 -5.09
C PRO A 156 23.84 -45.10 -4.56
N GLU A 157 23.50 -44.81 -3.30
CA GLU A 157 24.03 -43.79 -2.37
C GLU A 157 25.56 -43.77 -2.25
N THR A 158 26.12 -42.58 -2.01
CA THR A 158 27.53 -42.40 -1.65
C THR A 158 27.66 -41.85 -0.24
N THR A 159 28.19 -42.70 0.64
CA THR A 159 28.59 -42.43 2.02
C THR A 159 29.81 -41.50 2.04
N THR A 160 29.76 -40.40 2.80
CA THR A 160 30.94 -39.55 3.03
C THR A 160 31.48 -39.80 4.43
N THR A 161 32.70 -40.33 4.51
CA THR A 161 33.44 -40.62 5.74
C THR A 161 34.12 -39.35 6.25
N THR A 162 33.81 -38.94 7.49
CA THR A 162 34.50 -37.83 8.19
C THR A 162 35.77 -38.36 8.87
N SER A 163 36.93 -37.80 8.54
CA SER A 163 38.19 -38.02 9.27
C SER A 163 38.42 -36.86 10.25
N THR A 164 38.41 -37.16 11.55
CA THR A 164 38.71 -36.22 12.63
C THR A 164 40.21 -36.23 12.91
N THR A 165 40.92 -35.14 12.61
CA THR A 165 42.31 -34.96 13.06
C THR A 165 42.33 -34.09 14.33
N ARG A 166 42.87 -34.68 15.40
CA ARG A 166 42.98 -34.11 16.75
C ARG A 166 44.17 -33.16 16.82
N THR A 167 43.93 -31.86 17.01
CA THR A 167 44.99 -30.86 17.23
C THR A 167 45.33 -30.78 18.72
N THR A 168 46.56 -31.16 19.09
CA THR A 168 47.14 -30.95 20.41
C THR A 168 47.67 -29.52 20.55
N THR A 169 47.29 -28.87 21.64
CA THR A 169 47.75 -27.54 22.08
C THR A 169 49.14 -27.62 22.69
N THR A 170 50.08 -26.80 22.22
CA THR A 170 51.32 -26.46 22.93
C THR A 170 51.61 -24.97 22.84
N THR A 171 51.71 -24.36 24.02
CA THR A 171 52.06 -22.97 24.32
C THR A 171 53.50 -22.62 23.89
N PRO A 172 53.79 -21.41 23.38
CA PRO A 172 55.17 -20.91 23.30
C PRO A 172 55.49 -19.94 24.44
N THR A 173 56.62 -20.22 25.09
CA THR A 173 57.31 -19.41 26.09
C THR A 173 58.00 -18.21 25.46
N THR A 174 57.96 -17.07 26.16
CA THR A 174 58.66 -15.82 25.86
C THR A 174 60.18 -15.92 26.03
N THR A 175 60.95 -15.36 25.09
CA THR A 175 62.33 -14.94 25.34
C THR A 175 62.65 -13.70 24.51
N THR A 176 63.08 -12.65 25.21
CA THR A 176 63.47 -11.32 24.72
C THR A 176 64.93 -11.29 24.28
N THR A 177 65.23 -10.67 23.14
CA THR A 177 66.60 -10.22 22.78
C THR A 177 66.49 -8.95 21.92
N PRO A 178 67.31 -7.90 22.13
CA PRO A 178 67.17 -6.61 21.43
C PRO A 178 67.89 -6.60 20.06
N PRO A 179 67.41 -5.81 19.07
CA PRO A 179 68.05 -5.69 17.77
C PRO A 179 69.09 -4.55 17.71
N PRO A 180 70.08 -4.63 16.80
CA PRO A 180 71.06 -3.57 16.56
C PRO A 180 70.52 -2.49 15.61
N THR A 181 71.02 -1.28 15.81
CA THR A 181 70.70 -0.06 15.05
C THR A 181 71.42 -0.06 13.69
N THR A 182 70.70 0.18 12.59
CA THR A 182 71.29 0.58 11.31
C THR A 182 70.42 1.59 10.56
N THR A 183 71.11 2.58 10.03
CA THR A 183 70.69 3.84 9.40
C THR A 183 69.94 3.62 8.08
N VAL A 184 68.80 4.29 7.88
CA VAL A 184 68.03 4.25 6.62
C VAL A 184 68.34 5.49 5.77
N SER A 185 68.86 5.25 4.56
CA SER A 185 68.97 6.21 3.47
C SER A 185 67.61 6.36 2.77
N THR A 186 67.14 7.59 2.58
CA THR A 186 65.86 7.90 1.94
C THR A 186 66.03 8.06 0.43
N THR A 187 65.51 7.11 -0.35
CA THR A 187 65.26 7.27 -1.78
C THR A 187 63.73 7.35 -2.00
N PRO A 188 63.20 8.30 -2.81
CA PRO A 188 61.76 8.42 -3.00
C PRO A 188 61.25 7.29 -3.91
N VAL A 189 60.38 6.44 -3.39
CA VAL A 189 59.65 5.44 -4.18
C VAL A 189 58.45 6.13 -4.83
N GLN A 190 58.42 6.15 -6.16
CA GLN A 190 57.25 6.58 -6.93
C GLN A 190 56.04 5.70 -6.58
N ASN A 191 54.92 6.34 -6.26
CA ASN A 191 53.64 5.67 -6.01
C ASN A 191 53.28 4.73 -7.18
N PRO A 192 52.92 3.46 -6.90
CA PRO A 192 52.35 2.60 -7.92
C PRO A 192 51.06 3.24 -8.42
N LYS A 193 50.98 3.39 -9.75
CA LYS A 193 49.78 3.79 -10.48
C LYS A 193 48.63 2.89 -10.01
N VAL A 194 47.69 3.45 -9.24
CA VAL A 194 46.45 2.78 -8.87
C VAL A 194 45.67 2.61 -10.16
N THR A 195 45.82 1.46 -10.78
CA THR A 195 44.94 1.02 -11.86
C THR A 195 43.61 0.73 -11.23
N THR A 196 42.66 1.66 -11.34
CA THR A 196 41.25 1.41 -11.07
C THR A 196 40.75 0.39 -12.09
N THR A 197 40.88 -0.90 -11.75
CA THR A 197 40.23 -1.96 -12.49
C THR A 197 38.72 -1.75 -12.33
N SER A 198 38.10 -1.08 -13.30
CA SER A 198 36.66 -1.06 -13.46
C SER A 198 36.23 -2.50 -13.74
N THR A 199 35.93 -3.26 -12.68
CA THR A 199 35.20 -4.51 -12.81
C THR A 199 33.85 -4.15 -13.35
N ARG A 200 33.67 -4.33 -14.67
CA ARG A 200 32.37 -4.26 -15.31
C ARG A 200 31.50 -5.30 -14.59
N ASN A 201 30.52 -4.83 -13.81
CA ASN A 201 29.70 -5.67 -12.94
C ASN A 201 28.75 -6.56 -13.75
N VAL A 202 29.25 -7.51 -14.56
CA VAL A 202 28.39 -8.33 -15.43
C VAL A 202 27.40 -9.14 -14.60
N LEU A 203 26.10 -9.04 -14.92
CA LEU A 203 25.07 -9.92 -14.36
C LEU A 203 25.49 -11.38 -14.51
N PRO A 204 25.41 -12.21 -13.46
CA PRO A 204 25.61 -13.65 -13.60
C PRO A 204 24.76 -14.16 -14.74
N LYS A 205 25.33 -15.02 -15.58
CA LYS A 205 24.56 -15.65 -16.66
C LYS A 205 23.36 -16.35 -16.01
N PRO A 206 22.12 -16.06 -16.45
CA PRO A 206 20.96 -16.70 -15.86
C PRO A 206 21.04 -18.23 -16.09
N PRO A 207 20.38 -19.04 -15.24
CA PRO A 207 20.34 -20.48 -15.42
C PRO A 207 19.94 -20.87 -16.85
N SER A 208 20.48 -21.97 -17.38
CA SER A 208 20.19 -22.43 -18.75
C SER A 208 18.71 -22.76 -18.98
N SER A 209 17.94 -22.94 -17.91
CA SER A 209 16.49 -23.15 -17.90
C SER A 209 15.65 -21.87 -18.04
N THR A 210 16.29 -20.70 -18.09
CA THR A 210 15.62 -19.42 -18.40
C THR A 210 15.50 -19.26 -19.92
N CYS A 211 14.47 -18.55 -20.39
CA CYS A 211 14.25 -18.33 -21.83
C CYS A 211 15.28 -17.41 -22.52
N GLY A 212 16.47 -17.22 -21.93
CA GLY A 212 17.66 -16.82 -22.67
C GLY A 212 17.54 -15.50 -23.45
N ALA A 213 17.47 -14.38 -22.73
CA ALA A 213 18.02 -13.11 -23.22
C ALA A 213 18.79 -12.47 -22.05
N PRO A 214 19.88 -11.71 -22.29
CA PRO A 214 20.54 -11.03 -21.20
C PRO A 214 19.57 -9.96 -20.70
N TYR A 215 18.91 -10.23 -19.58
CA TYR A 215 18.06 -9.26 -18.92
C TYR A 215 18.95 -8.07 -18.52
N TYR A 216 18.97 -7.05 -19.37
CA TYR A 216 19.61 -5.75 -19.21
C TYR A 216 21.14 -5.73 -19.15
N ASN A 217 21.73 -5.32 -20.28
CA ASN A 217 23.15 -4.96 -20.36
C ASN A 217 23.41 -3.58 -19.73
N ASN A 218 22.36 -2.78 -19.52
CA ASN A 218 22.47 -1.44 -18.98
C ASN A 218 22.44 -1.47 -17.46
N MET A 219 23.62 -1.42 -16.87
CA MET A 219 23.83 -1.41 -15.42
C MET A 219 24.22 -0.01 -14.92
N ALA A 220 23.97 1.03 -15.73
CA ALA A 220 24.30 2.41 -15.38
C ALA A 220 23.49 2.89 -14.15
N GLY A 221 22.26 2.39 -13.98
CA GLY A 221 21.45 2.62 -12.77
C GLY A 221 21.79 1.69 -11.59
N GLY A 222 22.82 0.84 -11.72
CA GLY A 222 23.10 -0.25 -10.79
C GLY A 222 22.45 -1.56 -11.21
N ALA A 223 22.66 -2.60 -10.41
CA ALA A 223 22.20 -3.96 -10.65
C ALA A 223 21.88 -4.69 -9.34
N ILE A 224 20.84 -5.52 -9.35
CA ILE A 224 20.42 -6.39 -8.25
C ILE A 224 20.48 -7.85 -8.69
N TYR A 225 21.33 -8.62 -8.03
CA TYR A 225 21.60 -10.03 -8.32
C TYR A 225 20.88 -10.98 -7.37
N GLY A 226 20.50 -10.51 -6.18
CA GLY A 226 19.91 -11.29 -5.11
C GLY A 226 19.69 -10.43 -3.87
N ALA A 227 19.15 -11.03 -2.80
CA ALA A 227 18.94 -10.36 -1.53
C ALA A 227 20.24 -9.74 -0.99
N ARG A 228 20.34 -8.40 -0.99
CA ARG A 228 21.55 -7.63 -0.61
C ARG A 228 22.79 -7.91 -1.45
N ILE A 229 22.62 -8.43 -2.67
CA ILE A 229 23.70 -8.66 -3.63
C ILE A 229 23.44 -7.75 -4.83
N GLY A 230 24.26 -6.72 -5.00
CA GLY A 230 24.07 -5.70 -6.03
C GLY A 230 24.66 -4.34 -5.66
N ASN A 231 24.89 -3.48 -6.64
CA ASN A 231 25.46 -2.13 -6.46
C ASN A 231 24.37 -1.04 -6.43
N VAL A 232 23.38 -1.21 -5.55
CA VAL A 232 22.32 -0.24 -5.26
C VAL A 232 22.34 0.17 -3.79
N SER A 233 21.58 1.20 -3.42
CA SER A 233 21.47 1.66 -2.02
C SER A 233 20.55 0.75 -1.20
N TRP A 234 21.13 -0.27 -0.60
CA TRP A 234 20.44 -1.23 0.27
C TRP A 234 20.07 -0.63 1.63
N ARG A 235 18.90 -1.02 2.17
CA ARG A 235 18.61 -0.84 3.59
C ARG A 235 19.12 -2.05 4.40
N PRO A 236 19.47 -1.86 5.67
CA PRO A 236 19.73 -2.97 6.57
C PRO A 236 18.51 -3.88 6.70
N VAL A 237 18.75 -5.13 7.11
CA VAL A 237 17.69 -6.07 7.48
C VAL A 237 16.88 -5.47 8.64
N PRO A 238 15.53 -5.56 8.61
CA PRO A 238 14.69 -5.13 9.70
C PRO A 238 15.01 -5.85 11.02
N THR A 239 15.52 -5.10 12.00
CA THR A 239 15.74 -5.59 13.39
C THR A 239 15.02 -4.74 14.44
N SER A 240 14.50 -3.58 14.04
CA SER A 240 13.76 -2.64 14.90
C SER A 240 12.48 -2.16 14.22
N PHE A 241 11.49 -1.75 15.01
CA PHE A 241 10.21 -1.26 14.51
C PHE A 241 10.29 0.21 14.10
N VAL A 242 9.60 0.57 13.01
CA VAL A 242 9.35 1.97 12.68
C VAL A 242 8.35 2.52 13.70
N LYS A 243 8.61 3.73 14.21
CA LYS A 243 7.80 4.38 15.23
C LYS A 243 7.27 5.70 14.73
N ARG A 244 6.06 6.05 15.15
CA ARG A 244 5.50 7.39 14.93
C ARG A 244 5.96 8.35 16.02
N ASN A 245 6.35 9.55 15.61
CA ASN A 245 6.62 10.70 16.46
C ASN A 245 5.84 11.92 15.93
N GLY A 246 4.73 12.25 16.57
CA GLY A 246 3.78 13.24 16.05
C GLY A 246 3.27 12.80 14.66
N ALA A 247 3.45 13.67 13.66
CA ALA A 247 3.12 13.36 12.27
C ALA A 247 4.18 12.53 11.52
N TYR A 248 5.40 12.45 12.05
CA TYR A 248 6.51 11.82 11.33
C TYR A 248 6.71 10.36 11.72
N LEU A 249 7.27 9.56 10.82
CA LEU A 249 7.75 8.22 11.13
C LEU A 249 9.27 8.23 11.27
N THR A 250 9.78 7.36 12.13
CA THR A 250 11.22 7.22 12.40
C THR A 250 11.62 5.75 12.47
N LEU A 251 12.83 5.45 12.00
CA LEU A 251 13.50 4.18 12.23
C LEU A 251 14.89 4.46 12.81
N ASP A 252 15.18 3.87 13.97
CA ASP A 252 16.45 4.06 14.68
C ASP A 252 16.84 5.55 14.85
N GLY A 253 15.84 6.38 15.17
CA GLY A 253 16.00 7.83 15.37
C GLY A 253 16.11 8.66 14.08
N LYS A 254 16.11 8.03 12.90
CA LYS A 254 16.16 8.73 11.60
C LYS A 254 14.77 8.78 10.95
N GLY A 255 14.49 9.84 10.19
CA GLY A 255 13.23 9.95 9.46
C GLY A 255 12.97 8.76 8.54
N TYR A 256 11.71 8.32 8.47
CA TYR A 256 11.26 7.25 7.60
C TYR A 256 10.07 7.76 6.77
N ARG A 257 10.17 7.71 5.45
CA ARG A 257 9.04 7.99 4.54
C ARG A 257 8.65 6.71 3.83
N ILE A 258 7.36 6.37 3.85
CA ILE A 258 6.84 5.16 3.23
C ILE A 258 6.85 5.38 1.71
N VAL A 259 7.60 4.56 0.98
CA VAL A 259 7.57 4.55 -0.49
C VAL A 259 7.71 3.14 -1.04
N GLY A 260 6.94 2.82 -2.08
CA GLY A 260 7.07 1.57 -2.81
C GLY A 260 5.78 1.13 -3.49
N PRO A 261 5.72 -0.10 -4.01
CA PRO A 261 4.56 -0.56 -4.76
C PRO A 261 3.52 -1.25 -3.86
N ASN A 262 2.28 -1.25 -4.33
CA ASN A 262 1.33 -2.29 -3.99
C ASN A 262 1.69 -3.55 -4.82
N ALA A 263 1.72 -4.71 -4.17
CA ALA A 263 1.80 -6.02 -4.81
C ALA A 263 0.77 -6.92 -4.13
N TYR A 264 -0.49 -6.81 -4.54
CA TYR A 264 -1.63 -7.32 -3.76
C TYR A 264 -1.66 -8.86 -3.61
N TRP A 265 -0.93 -9.59 -4.43
CA TRP A 265 -1.03 -11.05 -4.64
C TRP A 265 0.05 -11.91 -3.94
N LEU A 266 0.86 -11.35 -3.04
CA LEU A 266 2.02 -12.05 -2.46
C LEU A 266 1.67 -13.26 -1.56
N GLY A 267 0.46 -13.32 -1.01
CA GLY A 267 -0.02 -14.47 -0.23
C GLY A 267 -0.85 -15.45 -1.06
N LEU A 268 -1.71 -14.93 -1.94
CA LEU A 268 -2.60 -15.68 -2.82
C LEU A 268 -2.74 -14.91 -4.13
N ASP A 269 -2.68 -15.59 -5.28
CA ASP A 269 -2.63 -14.97 -6.59
C ASP A 269 -3.70 -15.55 -7.53
N GLU A 270 -4.31 -14.72 -8.36
CA GLU A 270 -5.28 -15.11 -9.40
C GLU A 270 -4.73 -14.96 -10.83
N ASN A 271 -3.56 -14.37 -11.01
CA ASN A 271 -3.11 -13.90 -12.32
C ASN A 271 -2.45 -14.99 -13.19
N VAL A 272 -2.11 -16.15 -12.61
CA VAL A 272 -1.54 -17.28 -13.37
C VAL A 272 -2.66 -18.08 -14.00
N ASN A 273 -2.80 -17.98 -15.32
CA ASN A 273 -3.87 -18.64 -16.07
C ASN A 273 -5.29 -18.35 -15.53
N TYR A 274 -5.49 -17.18 -14.90
CA TYR A 274 -6.74 -16.79 -14.26
C TYR A 274 -7.22 -17.78 -13.18
N ALA A 275 -6.27 -18.46 -12.52
CA ALA A 275 -6.54 -19.44 -11.48
C ALA A 275 -6.03 -18.95 -10.12
N ILE A 276 -6.87 -19.10 -9.10
CA ILE A 276 -6.50 -18.81 -7.71
C ILE A 276 -5.50 -19.88 -7.25
N THR A 277 -4.26 -19.46 -7.01
CA THR A 277 -3.13 -20.33 -6.67
C THR A 277 -2.18 -19.62 -5.70
N TYR A 278 -1.37 -20.39 -4.98
CA TYR A 278 -0.28 -19.83 -4.20
C TYR A 278 0.84 -19.35 -5.15
N PRO A 279 1.34 -18.10 -5.01
CA PRO A 279 2.39 -17.58 -5.89
C PRO A 279 3.71 -18.35 -5.77
N ASP A 280 4.43 -18.49 -6.89
CA ASP A 280 5.78 -19.07 -6.88
C ASP A 280 6.75 -18.16 -6.11
N LYS A 281 7.59 -18.77 -5.26
CA LYS A 281 8.61 -18.08 -4.47
C LYS A 281 9.60 -17.27 -5.30
N SER A 282 9.88 -17.65 -6.55
CA SER A 282 10.70 -16.86 -7.46
C SER A 282 10.05 -15.53 -7.85
N ARG A 283 8.73 -15.51 -8.01
CA ARG A 283 7.95 -14.31 -8.31
C ARG A 283 7.94 -13.35 -7.14
N ILE A 284 7.76 -13.88 -5.92
CA ILE A 284 7.89 -13.11 -4.68
C ILE A 284 9.27 -12.45 -4.61
N ARG A 285 10.36 -13.20 -4.84
CA ARG A 285 11.73 -12.62 -4.82
C ARG A 285 11.94 -11.55 -5.89
N GLU A 286 11.36 -11.72 -7.08
CA GLU A 286 11.43 -10.71 -8.14
C GLU A 286 10.76 -9.40 -7.70
N VAL A 287 9.57 -9.45 -7.11
CA VAL A 287 8.88 -8.26 -6.56
C VAL A 287 9.75 -7.55 -5.51
N MET A 288 10.41 -8.29 -4.62
CA MET A 288 11.33 -7.69 -3.64
C MET A 288 12.49 -6.98 -4.32
N ALA A 289 13.12 -7.62 -5.30
CA ALA A 289 14.25 -7.04 -6.02
C ALA A 289 13.85 -5.79 -6.83
N VAL A 290 12.73 -5.84 -7.53
CA VAL A 290 12.20 -4.70 -8.29
C VAL A 290 11.85 -3.53 -7.37
N THR A 291 11.26 -3.80 -6.20
CA THR A 291 10.97 -2.76 -5.22
C THR A 291 12.24 -2.02 -4.80
N VAL A 292 13.33 -2.75 -4.51
CA VAL A 292 14.62 -2.15 -4.20
C VAL A 292 15.18 -1.36 -5.39
N ALA A 293 15.05 -1.88 -6.61
CA ALA A 293 15.53 -1.24 -7.85
C ALA A 293 14.86 0.11 -8.13
N LEU A 294 13.55 0.21 -7.85
CA LEU A 294 12.79 1.46 -7.96
C LEU A 294 13.10 2.45 -6.83
N GLY A 295 13.86 2.03 -5.81
CA GLY A 295 14.13 2.84 -4.63
C GLY A 295 13.05 2.73 -3.55
N GLY A 296 12.07 1.83 -3.68
CA GLY A 296 11.09 1.55 -2.62
C GLY A 296 11.74 1.02 -1.34
N ASN A 297 11.06 1.19 -0.22
CA ASN A 297 11.43 0.63 1.09
C ASN A 297 10.31 -0.19 1.74
N THR A 298 9.10 -0.12 1.20
CA THR A 298 7.90 -0.76 1.75
C THR A 298 7.06 -1.35 0.62
N ILE A 299 6.45 -2.51 0.84
CA ILE A 299 5.44 -3.10 -0.05
C ILE A 299 4.12 -3.22 0.71
N ARG A 300 3.01 -2.87 0.06
CA ARG A 300 1.66 -3.10 0.59
C ARG A 300 1.06 -4.26 -0.16
N SER A 301 0.53 -5.25 0.56
CA SER A 301 0.05 -6.47 -0.06
C SER A 301 -1.20 -6.99 0.63
N HIS A 302 -2.30 -7.01 -0.14
CA HIS A 302 -3.61 -7.44 0.32
C HIS A 302 -3.61 -8.87 0.81
N SER A 303 -3.32 -9.83 -0.07
CA SER A 303 -3.44 -11.27 0.18
C SER A 303 -2.49 -11.82 1.26
N LEU A 304 -1.56 -11.00 1.78
CA LEU A 304 -0.84 -11.38 2.99
C LEU A 304 -1.82 -11.46 4.17
N GLY A 305 -2.69 -10.47 4.36
CA GLY A 305 -3.62 -10.42 5.50
C GLY A 305 -5.09 -10.56 5.15
N ILE A 306 -5.51 -10.15 3.95
CA ILE A 306 -6.84 -10.44 3.42
C ILE A 306 -6.80 -11.87 2.89
N SER A 307 -7.16 -12.82 3.75
CA SER A 307 -7.08 -14.23 3.44
C SER A 307 -8.26 -14.95 4.07
N THR A 308 -9.44 -14.70 3.50
CA THR A 308 -10.74 -15.24 3.92
C THR A 308 -11.58 -15.76 2.75
N GLY A 309 -12.56 -16.64 3.02
CA GLY A 309 -13.65 -17.01 2.09
C GLY A 309 -13.28 -17.98 0.97
N ASN A 310 -12.00 -18.10 0.59
CA ASN A 310 -11.53 -19.06 -0.42
C ASN A 310 -10.94 -20.33 0.22
N SER A 311 -11.05 -21.49 -0.46
CA SER A 311 -10.48 -22.75 0.03
C SER A 311 -8.97 -22.74 0.23
N LEU A 312 -8.25 -21.83 -0.46
CA LEU A 312 -6.82 -21.59 -0.31
C LEU A 312 -6.47 -20.44 0.64
N SER A 313 -7.46 -19.72 1.18
CA SER A 313 -7.23 -18.67 2.18
C SER A 313 -6.79 -19.23 3.53
N VAL A 314 -6.27 -18.38 4.41
CA VAL A 314 -5.97 -18.72 5.82
C VAL A 314 -7.23 -19.16 6.54
N TRP A 315 -8.34 -18.42 6.40
CA TRP A 315 -9.67 -18.83 6.87
C TRP A 315 -10.62 -19.06 5.68
N PRO A 316 -10.67 -20.27 5.11
CA PRO A 316 -11.72 -20.64 4.15
C PRO A 316 -13.14 -20.50 4.72
N SER A 317 -13.29 -20.73 6.03
CA SER A 317 -14.49 -20.46 6.80
C SER A 317 -14.09 -19.98 8.19
N ALA A 318 -14.98 -19.28 8.90
CA ALA A 318 -14.69 -18.79 10.25
C ALA A 318 -14.12 -19.89 11.16
N TYR A 319 -13.04 -19.57 11.86
CA TYR A 319 -12.35 -20.44 12.82
C TYR A 319 -11.72 -21.72 12.23
N ASN A 320 -11.71 -21.91 10.92
CA ASN A 320 -11.04 -23.03 10.27
C ASN A 320 -9.72 -22.56 9.65
N THR A 321 -8.60 -22.79 10.34
CA THR A 321 -7.30 -22.28 9.89
C THR A 321 -6.60 -23.26 8.95
N ASN A 322 -6.45 -22.86 7.70
CA ASN A 322 -5.65 -23.56 6.70
C ASN A 322 -4.18 -23.11 6.79
N LEU A 323 -3.35 -23.93 7.45
CA LEU A 323 -1.93 -23.62 7.62
C LEU A 323 -1.11 -23.61 6.33
N LYS A 324 -1.62 -24.19 5.23
CA LYS A 324 -0.89 -24.17 3.94
C LYS A 324 -0.83 -22.76 3.34
N ALA A 325 -1.83 -21.93 3.61
CA ALA A 325 -1.86 -20.54 3.15
C ALA A 325 -0.69 -19.72 3.71
N PHE A 326 -0.19 -20.09 4.90
CA PHE A 326 0.93 -19.40 5.51
C PHE A 326 2.28 -19.66 4.82
N ASP A 327 2.45 -20.66 3.94
CA ASP A 327 3.76 -20.89 3.30
C ASP A 327 4.21 -19.70 2.44
N THR A 328 3.33 -19.16 1.60
CA THR A 328 3.63 -18.00 0.75
C THR A 328 3.61 -16.69 1.51
N ILE A 329 2.74 -16.56 2.52
CA ILE A 329 2.70 -15.40 3.43
C ILE A 329 4.01 -15.32 4.22
N ASP A 330 4.41 -16.41 4.87
CA ASP A 330 5.61 -16.48 5.69
C ASP A 330 6.86 -16.24 4.84
N TYR A 331 6.91 -16.87 3.66
CA TYR A 331 8.00 -16.68 2.72
C TYR A 331 8.09 -15.24 2.21
N SER A 332 6.96 -14.56 1.98
CA SER A 332 6.95 -13.15 1.57
C SER A 332 7.50 -12.22 2.65
N ILE A 333 7.15 -12.45 3.91
CA ILE A 333 7.72 -11.71 5.05
C ILE A 333 9.22 -12.00 5.16
N TYR A 334 9.63 -13.26 5.08
CA TYR A 334 11.04 -13.65 5.07
C TYR A 334 11.83 -13.00 3.91
N ALA A 335 11.26 -12.98 2.71
CA ALA A 335 11.89 -12.37 1.55
C ALA A 335 11.98 -10.84 1.69
N ALA A 336 10.93 -10.16 2.15
CA ALA A 336 10.98 -8.73 2.43
C ALA A 336 12.10 -8.40 3.44
N ARG A 337 12.25 -9.21 4.50
CA ARG A 337 13.32 -9.07 5.49
C ARG A 337 14.71 -9.16 4.83
N ALA A 338 14.93 -10.18 4.01
CA ALA A 338 16.21 -10.43 3.36
C ALA A 338 16.62 -9.31 2.40
N TYR A 339 15.65 -8.64 1.76
CA TYR A 339 15.86 -7.49 0.87
C TYR A 339 15.86 -6.13 1.58
N GLY A 340 15.68 -6.07 2.91
CA GLY A 340 15.69 -4.82 3.68
C GLY A 340 14.40 -4.01 3.58
N LEU A 341 13.30 -4.64 3.13
CA LEU A 341 12.00 -4.02 2.90
C LEU A 341 11.08 -4.18 4.11
N ARG A 342 10.03 -3.36 4.16
CA ARG A 342 8.94 -3.46 5.13
C ARG A 342 7.60 -3.83 4.45
N LEU A 343 6.64 -4.33 5.23
CA LEU A 343 5.32 -4.73 4.72
C LEU A 343 4.17 -4.00 5.41
N ILE A 344 3.21 -3.49 4.63
CA ILE A 344 1.89 -3.05 5.11
C ILE A 344 0.88 -4.14 4.74
N ILE A 345 0.12 -4.60 5.73
CA ILE A 345 -0.76 -5.77 5.59
C ILE A 345 -2.18 -5.40 6.08
N PRO A 346 -3.17 -5.27 5.18
CA PRO A 346 -4.58 -5.12 5.56
C PRO A 346 -5.21 -6.45 6.00
N PHE A 347 -6.12 -6.39 6.97
CA PHE A 347 -6.79 -7.58 7.52
C PHE A 347 -8.04 -8.02 6.78
N THR A 348 -8.65 -7.12 6.01
CA THR A 348 -9.88 -7.38 5.25
C THR A 348 -9.98 -6.40 4.09
N ASP A 349 -10.93 -6.62 3.20
CA ASP A 349 -11.30 -5.70 2.12
C ASP A 349 -12.65 -5.04 2.38
N GLN A 350 -12.84 -3.81 1.90
CA GLN A 350 -14.15 -3.18 1.76
C GLN A 350 -15.04 -3.96 0.78
N TYR A 351 -14.45 -4.58 -0.24
CA TYR A 351 -15.16 -5.28 -1.31
C TYR A 351 -15.22 -6.79 -1.08
N THR A 352 -15.87 -7.51 -1.99
CA THR A 352 -15.81 -8.98 -2.09
C THR A 352 -14.87 -9.34 -3.24
N TYR A 353 -13.75 -9.99 -2.94
CA TYR A 353 -12.78 -10.40 -3.96
C TYR A 353 -12.25 -11.82 -3.71
N TYR A 354 -11.39 -12.34 -4.60
CA TYR A 354 -10.96 -13.74 -4.55
C TYR A 354 -10.22 -14.13 -3.26
N HIS A 355 -9.57 -13.16 -2.61
CA HIS A 355 -8.82 -13.33 -1.37
C HIS A 355 -9.65 -12.98 -0.12
N GLY A 356 -10.92 -12.59 -0.29
CA GLY A 356 -11.87 -12.34 0.77
C GLY A 356 -12.23 -10.86 0.95
N GLY A 357 -13.03 -10.58 1.98
CA GLY A 357 -13.53 -9.24 2.28
C GLY A 357 -14.42 -9.16 3.51
N LYS A 358 -14.86 -7.95 3.87
CA LYS A 358 -15.66 -7.72 5.09
C LYS A 358 -16.95 -8.54 5.11
N TYR A 359 -17.49 -8.86 3.93
CA TYR A 359 -18.70 -9.65 3.74
C TYR A 359 -18.54 -11.11 4.17
N ASP A 360 -17.32 -11.66 4.20
CA ASP A 360 -17.08 -13.00 4.76
C ASP A 360 -17.43 -13.02 6.25
N PHE A 361 -16.97 -12.01 6.98
CA PHE A 361 -17.24 -11.88 8.42
C PHE A 361 -18.72 -11.61 8.72
N ILE A 362 -19.38 -10.79 7.88
CA ILE A 362 -20.83 -10.56 7.98
C ILE A 362 -21.57 -11.90 7.82
N SER A 363 -21.27 -12.63 6.75
CA SER A 363 -21.89 -13.92 6.44
C SER A 363 -21.66 -14.96 7.53
N TRP A 364 -20.42 -15.09 8.03
CA TRP A 364 -20.09 -16.06 9.07
C TRP A 364 -20.75 -15.78 10.42
N ALA A 365 -21.09 -14.52 10.71
CA ALA A 365 -21.85 -14.14 11.89
C ALA A 365 -23.38 -14.26 11.68
N GLY A 366 -23.84 -14.69 10.50
CA GLY A 366 -25.26 -14.77 10.16
C GLY A 366 -25.90 -13.41 9.85
N GLY A 367 -25.09 -12.39 9.54
CA GLY A 367 -25.56 -11.06 9.16
C GLY A 367 -26.00 -10.97 7.70
N ASP A 368 -26.75 -9.92 7.39
CA ASP A 368 -27.19 -9.61 6.02
C ASP A 368 -26.06 -8.96 5.22
N THR A 369 -25.53 -9.68 4.23
CA THR A 369 -24.44 -9.19 3.37
C THR A 369 -24.86 -8.07 2.42
N SER A 370 -26.16 -7.78 2.29
CA SER A 370 -26.60 -6.57 1.57
C SER A 370 -26.37 -5.29 2.38
N ASP A 371 -26.29 -5.38 3.72
CA ASP A 371 -25.85 -4.31 4.60
C ASP A 371 -24.35 -4.46 4.94
N GLY A 372 -23.50 -3.96 4.06
CA GLY A 372 -22.06 -3.94 4.29
C GLY A 372 -21.62 -3.08 5.49
N ASN A 373 -22.48 -2.20 6.02
CA ASN A 373 -22.18 -1.37 7.18
C ASN A 373 -22.39 -2.11 8.49
N SER A 374 -23.11 -3.24 8.48
CA SER A 374 -23.22 -4.15 9.64
C SER A 374 -21.86 -4.62 10.17
N PHE A 375 -20.83 -4.65 9.32
CA PHE A 375 -19.45 -4.92 9.73
C PHE A 375 -18.94 -3.97 10.83
N TYR A 376 -19.43 -2.72 10.86
CA TYR A 376 -18.96 -1.69 11.78
C TYR A 376 -19.74 -1.65 13.11
N TRP A 377 -20.95 -2.20 13.19
CA TRP A 377 -21.80 -2.06 14.37
C TRP A 377 -22.32 -3.39 14.94
N ASN A 378 -22.37 -4.46 14.15
CA ASN A 378 -22.81 -5.77 14.63
C ASN A 378 -21.71 -6.40 15.50
N SER A 379 -22.03 -6.63 16.78
CA SER A 379 -21.08 -7.15 17.76
C SER A 379 -20.55 -8.55 17.43
N ASP A 380 -21.36 -9.40 16.81
CA ASP A 380 -20.97 -10.75 16.42
C ASP A 380 -19.98 -10.69 15.26
N VAL A 381 -20.23 -9.84 14.25
CA VAL A 381 -19.29 -9.61 13.14
C VAL A 381 -17.94 -9.08 13.65
N ILE A 382 -17.98 -8.06 14.51
CA ILE A 382 -16.77 -7.49 15.14
C ILE A 382 -16.01 -8.56 15.94
N LYS A 383 -16.73 -9.46 16.62
CA LYS A 383 -16.12 -10.56 17.37
C LYS A 383 -15.38 -11.52 16.43
N VAL A 384 -16.01 -12.00 15.36
CA VAL A 384 -15.35 -12.92 14.40
C VAL A 384 -14.12 -12.26 13.79
N PHE A 385 -14.21 -10.98 13.43
CA PHE A 385 -13.08 -10.22 12.89
C PHE A 385 -11.92 -10.09 13.88
N LYS A 386 -12.20 -9.78 15.16
CA LYS A 386 -11.19 -9.76 16.21
C LYS A 386 -10.57 -11.12 16.47
N ASP A 387 -11.33 -12.20 16.36
CA ASP A 387 -10.80 -13.55 16.52
C ASP A 387 -9.85 -13.90 15.35
N TYR A 388 -10.16 -13.45 14.13
CA TYR A 388 -9.24 -13.55 12.99
C TYR A 388 -7.94 -12.79 13.23
N ILE A 389 -8.02 -11.51 13.60
CA ILE A 389 -6.86 -10.66 13.91
C ILE A 389 -5.98 -11.34 14.97
N LYS A 390 -6.58 -11.84 16.05
CA LYS A 390 -5.83 -12.48 17.14
C LYS A 390 -5.14 -13.76 16.69
N MET A 391 -5.84 -14.62 15.96
CA MET A 391 -5.24 -15.83 15.39
C MET A 391 -4.05 -15.45 14.50
N TYR A 392 -4.28 -14.53 13.56
CA TYR A 392 -3.30 -14.14 12.55
C TYR A 392 -2.04 -13.53 13.17
N LEU A 393 -2.20 -12.57 14.10
CA LEU A 393 -1.08 -11.90 14.76
C LEU A 393 -0.23 -12.85 15.63
N ASN A 394 -0.80 -13.94 16.14
CA ASN A 394 -0.08 -14.92 16.96
C ASN A 394 0.53 -16.07 16.14
N HIS A 395 0.33 -16.12 14.82
CA HIS A 395 1.02 -17.07 13.96
C HIS A 395 2.54 -16.87 14.04
N VAL A 396 3.30 -17.98 14.10
CA VAL A 396 4.76 -17.98 14.09
C VAL A 396 5.22 -18.30 12.69
N ASN A 397 5.88 -17.33 12.06
CA ASN A 397 6.40 -17.49 10.71
C ASN A 397 7.44 -18.59 10.68
N THR A 398 7.23 -19.58 9.81
CA THR A 398 8.05 -20.80 9.72
C THR A 398 9.45 -20.57 9.15
N TYR A 399 9.65 -19.51 8.37
CA TYR A 399 10.94 -19.14 7.80
C TYR A 399 11.77 -18.24 8.72
N THR A 400 11.12 -17.42 9.55
CA THR A 400 11.82 -16.49 10.46
C THR A 400 11.87 -16.96 11.91
N GLY A 401 10.98 -17.86 12.32
CA GLY A 401 10.78 -18.27 13.71
C GLY A 401 10.18 -17.18 14.60
N VAL A 402 9.68 -16.09 14.03
CA VAL A 402 9.15 -14.93 14.76
C VAL A 402 7.63 -14.88 14.63
N ALA A 403 6.93 -14.63 15.73
CA ALA A 403 5.49 -14.37 15.69
C ALA A 403 5.20 -13.10 14.90
N LEU A 404 4.13 -13.06 14.11
CA LEU A 404 3.85 -11.91 13.23
C LEU A 404 3.73 -10.60 14.02
N LYS A 405 3.13 -10.62 15.22
CA LYS A 405 3.08 -9.49 16.16
C LYS A 405 4.43 -8.98 16.68
N ASP A 406 5.49 -9.77 16.52
CA ASP A 406 6.85 -9.46 16.98
C ASP A 406 7.84 -9.28 15.82
N ASP A 407 7.39 -9.37 14.56
CA ASP A 407 8.26 -9.29 13.39
C ASP A 407 8.44 -7.84 12.90
N PRO A 408 9.63 -7.22 13.04
CA PRO A 408 9.87 -5.85 12.60
C PRO A 408 9.85 -5.71 11.07
N THR A 409 9.85 -6.79 10.30
CA THR A 409 9.69 -6.71 8.84
C THR A 409 8.32 -6.15 8.46
N ILE A 410 7.32 -6.37 9.30
CA ILE A 410 5.99 -5.80 9.12
C ILE A 410 6.07 -4.35 9.63
N LEU A 411 5.77 -3.39 8.76
CA LEU A 411 5.70 -1.96 9.11
C LEU A 411 4.53 -1.72 10.05
N GLY A 412 3.38 -2.28 9.68
CA GLY A 412 2.16 -2.16 10.44
C GLY A 412 0.98 -2.84 9.76
N TRP A 413 -0.14 -2.76 10.47
CA TRP A 413 -1.37 -3.44 10.16
C TRP A 413 -2.43 -2.42 9.75
N GLU A 414 -3.11 -2.69 8.65
CA GLU A 414 -4.18 -1.84 8.14
C GLU A 414 -5.54 -2.46 8.50
N THR A 415 -6.45 -1.67 9.06
CA THR A 415 -7.72 -2.21 9.55
C THR A 415 -8.57 -2.82 8.44
N GLY A 416 -8.39 -2.37 7.20
CA GLY A 416 -8.90 -2.99 5.99
C GLY A 416 -8.55 -2.17 4.76
N ASN A 417 -8.68 -2.75 3.57
CA ASN A 417 -8.48 -2.06 2.30
C ASN A 417 -9.71 -1.19 1.96
N GLU A 418 -9.47 0.07 1.58
CA GLU A 418 -10.45 1.01 1.03
C GLU A 418 -11.77 1.16 1.80
N PHE A 419 -11.73 1.19 3.14
CA PHE A 419 -12.95 1.43 3.88
C PHE A 419 -13.60 2.76 3.54
N GLY A 420 -14.93 2.73 3.43
CA GLY A 420 -15.72 3.83 2.92
C GLY A 420 -15.79 3.93 1.40
N ALA A 421 -15.03 3.12 0.65
CA ALA A 421 -14.88 3.23 -0.80
C ALA A 421 -14.41 4.63 -1.25
N TYR A 422 -14.30 4.88 -2.55
CA TYR A 422 -13.80 6.14 -3.10
C TYR A 422 -14.50 7.36 -2.50
N MET A 423 -13.69 8.30 -1.98
CA MET A 423 -14.17 9.51 -1.28
C MET A 423 -15.23 9.20 -0.23
N LEU A 424 -15.07 8.09 0.49
CA LEU A 424 -15.96 7.67 1.58
C LEU A 424 -17.44 7.54 1.18
N GLY A 425 -17.73 7.29 -0.11
CA GLY A 425 -19.09 7.20 -0.66
C GLY A 425 -19.96 6.07 -0.09
N ALA A 426 -19.35 5.03 0.48
CA ALA A 426 -20.05 3.96 1.21
C ALA A 426 -20.19 4.24 2.73
N GLY A 427 -19.73 5.41 3.19
CA GLY A 427 -19.73 5.82 4.59
C GLY A 427 -18.42 5.47 5.30
N ALA A 428 -17.83 6.47 5.96
CA ALA A 428 -16.61 6.27 6.73
C ALA A 428 -16.84 5.31 7.92
N PRO A 429 -15.85 4.47 8.27
CA PRO A 429 -15.89 3.72 9.52
C PRO A 429 -16.14 4.65 10.72
N PRO A 430 -17.05 4.30 11.64
CA PRO A 430 -17.27 5.07 12.86
C PRO A 430 -16.01 5.14 13.74
N ALA A 431 -15.76 6.29 14.38
CA ALA A 431 -14.60 6.48 15.25
C ALA A 431 -14.53 5.44 16.39
N SER A 432 -15.69 5.06 16.91
CA SER A 432 -15.83 4.04 17.95
C SER A 432 -15.39 2.66 17.46
N TRP A 433 -15.74 2.28 16.24
CA TRP A 433 -15.31 1.03 15.62
C TRP A 433 -13.81 1.05 15.34
N THR A 434 -13.30 2.11 14.71
CA THR A 434 -11.87 2.25 14.40
C THR A 434 -11.04 2.24 15.68
N SER A 435 -11.47 2.94 16.74
CA SER A 435 -10.83 2.91 18.07
C SER A 435 -10.84 1.52 18.68
N ASN A 436 -11.96 0.79 18.56
CA ASN A 436 -12.10 -0.56 19.07
C ASN A 436 -11.13 -1.55 18.40
N ILE A 437 -11.05 -1.54 17.07
CA ILE A 437 -10.15 -2.42 16.32
C ILE A 437 -8.68 -2.01 16.49
N ALA A 438 -8.35 -0.73 16.37
CA ALA A 438 -6.97 -0.25 16.54
C ALA A 438 -6.43 -0.56 17.95
N SER A 439 -7.23 -0.35 19.00
CA SER A 439 -6.85 -0.69 20.37
C SER A 439 -6.66 -2.19 20.56
N TYR A 440 -7.49 -3.00 19.90
CA TYR A 440 -7.36 -4.45 19.96
C TYR A 440 -6.07 -4.93 19.27
N ILE A 441 -5.73 -4.40 18.09
CA ILE A 441 -4.45 -4.68 17.42
C ILE A 441 -3.28 -4.28 18.34
N LYS A 442 -3.28 -3.06 18.88
CA LYS A 442 -2.22 -2.58 19.79
C LYS A 442 -2.08 -3.42 21.06
N SER A 443 -3.16 -4.02 21.55
CA SER A 443 -3.09 -4.91 22.72
C SER A 443 -2.35 -6.23 22.45
N ILE A 444 -2.23 -6.63 21.18
CA ILE A 444 -1.58 -7.88 20.76
C ILE A 444 -0.20 -7.59 20.14
N ALA A 445 -0.11 -6.56 19.31
CA ALA A 445 1.07 -6.15 18.55
C ALA A 445 1.42 -4.67 18.85
N PRO A 446 1.87 -4.34 20.08
CA PRO A 446 2.04 -2.95 20.53
C PRO A 446 3.14 -2.19 19.78
N ASN A 447 4.08 -2.89 19.14
CA ASN A 447 5.23 -2.28 18.47
C ASN A 447 4.96 -1.88 17.01
N HIS A 448 3.94 -2.46 16.37
CA HIS A 448 3.58 -2.18 14.98
C HIS A 448 2.77 -0.89 14.83
N LEU A 449 2.89 -0.23 13.68
CA LEU A 449 1.98 0.86 13.33
C LEU A 449 0.58 0.33 13.01
N VAL A 450 -0.45 1.14 13.22
CA VAL A 450 -1.83 0.86 12.76
C VAL A 450 -2.28 1.90 11.75
N PHE A 451 -2.76 1.43 10.60
CA PHE A 451 -3.31 2.24 9.50
C PHE A 451 -4.84 2.13 9.53
N ASP A 452 -5.54 3.24 9.27
CA ASP A 452 -7.02 3.26 9.26
C ASP A 452 -7.63 2.62 8.00
N GLY A 453 -6.90 2.63 6.89
CA GLY A 453 -7.26 1.88 5.68
C GLY A 453 -8.45 2.45 4.91
N THR A 454 -8.73 3.74 5.10
CA THR A 454 -9.79 4.44 4.35
C THR A 454 -9.33 4.79 2.95
N ASN A 455 -10.29 4.84 2.02
CA ASN A 455 -10.12 5.45 0.70
C ASN A 455 -10.75 6.86 0.72
N GLY A 456 -10.08 7.78 1.40
CA GLY A 456 -10.57 9.14 1.53
C GLY A 456 -10.35 9.74 2.91
N LEU A 457 -9.98 11.02 2.95
CA LEU A 457 -10.23 11.87 4.12
C LEU A 457 -11.60 12.54 4.01
N ALA A 458 -11.90 13.06 2.81
CA ALA A 458 -13.09 13.82 2.53
C ALA A 458 -14.17 13.01 1.81
N ASP A 459 -15.43 13.41 1.99
CA ASP A 459 -16.52 12.98 1.11
C ASP A 459 -16.49 13.72 -0.25
N SER A 460 -17.40 13.34 -1.15
CA SER A 460 -17.58 14.00 -2.45
C SER A 460 -17.94 15.50 -2.36
N SER A 461 -18.49 15.94 -1.22
CA SER A 461 -18.72 17.37 -0.93
C SER A 461 -17.47 18.08 -0.43
N GLY A 462 -16.38 17.32 -0.23
CA GLY A 462 -15.09 17.83 0.20
C GLY A 462 -15.02 18.11 1.71
N TYR A 463 -15.91 17.56 2.52
CA TYR A 463 -15.83 17.70 3.97
C TYR A 463 -15.08 16.51 4.57
N LEU A 464 -14.27 16.77 5.59
CA LEU A 464 -13.62 15.70 6.36
C LEU A 464 -14.69 14.77 6.95
N ARG A 465 -14.66 13.50 6.54
CA ARG A 465 -15.53 12.43 7.08
C ARG A 465 -14.76 11.26 7.66
N ASN A 466 -13.49 11.10 7.30
CA ASN A 466 -12.65 10.09 7.91
C ASN A 466 -12.51 10.37 9.40
N THR A 467 -13.03 9.45 10.22
CA THR A 467 -13.00 9.58 11.67
C THR A 467 -11.70 9.04 12.30
N GLY A 468 -10.93 8.24 11.56
CA GLY A 468 -9.65 7.67 11.96
C GLY A 468 -8.59 8.71 12.29
N VAL A 469 -8.69 9.90 11.69
CA VAL A 469 -7.83 11.07 11.95
C VAL A 469 -7.79 11.49 13.43
N SER A 470 -8.82 11.15 14.21
CA SER A 470 -8.92 11.49 15.65
C SER A 470 -8.68 10.31 16.59
N VAL A 471 -8.50 9.09 16.08
CA VAL A 471 -8.40 7.87 16.90
C VAL A 471 -6.98 7.70 17.44
N ALA A 472 -6.79 7.69 18.77
CA ALA A 472 -5.46 7.69 19.40
C ALA A 472 -4.52 6.57 18.92
N ASN A 473 -5.06 5.35 18.76
CA ASN A 473 -4.29 4.16 18.38
C ASN A 473 -4.13 3.96 16.87
N VAL A 474 -4.62 4.89 16.03
CA VAL A 474 -4.27 4.99 14.60
C VAL A 474 -2.98 5.78 14.49
N ASP A 475 -1.97 5.24 13.80
CA ASP A 475 -0.70 5.93 13.59
C ASP A 475 -0.65 6.65 12.25
N VAL A 476 -1.20 6.03 11.22
CA VAL A 476 -1.13 6.49 9.83
C VAL A 476 -2.54 6.55 9.25
N VAL A 477 -2.85 7.65 8.57
CA VAL A 477 -4.12 7.89 7.87
C VAL A 477 -3.88 7.79 6.37
N THR A 478 -4.82 7.19 5.62
CA THR A 478 -4.65 6.91 4.19
C THR A 478 -5.69 7.55 3.28
N ASP A 479 -5.27 7.84 2.05
CA ASP A 479 -6.13 8.17 0.91
C ASP A 479 -5.57 7.58 -0.39
N HIS A 480 -6.41 7.34 -1.39
CA HIS A 480 -6.08 6.70 -2.66
C HIS A 480 -6.45 7.62 -3.85
N PHE A 481 -5.63 7.62 -4.91
CA PHE A 481 -5.76 8.60 -6.00
C PHE A 481 -5.84 7.93 -7.37
N TYR A 482 -7.07 7.86 -7.90
CA TYR A 482 -7.37 7.42 -9.25
C TYR A 482 -8.35 8.39 -9.94
N PRO A 483 -7.87 9.34 -10.74
CA PRO A 483 -6.46 9.62 -11.04
C PRO A 483 -5.75 10.41 -9.93
N ALA A 484 -4.47 10.77 -10.14
CA ALA A 484 -3.75 11.73 -9.29
C ALA A 484 -4.44 13.11 -9.33
N LEU A 485 -4.71 13.71 -8.18
CA LEU A 485 -5.44 14.99 -8.06
C LEU A 485 -4.75 15.93 -7.07
N ASP A 486 -4.03 16.93 -7.57
CA ASP A 486 -3.27 17.89 -6.74
C ASP A 486 -4.17 18.67 -5.78
N TRP A 487 -5.36 19.09 -6.24
CA TRP A 487 -6.29 19.85 -5.40
C TRP A 487 -6.78 19.04 -4.20
N LEU A 488 -7.00 17.73 -4.39
CA LEU A 488 -7.45 16.83 -3.32
C LEU A 488 -6.30 16.55 -2.36
N LEU A 489 -5.10 16.26 -2.89
CA LEU A 489 -3.91 16.05 -2.07
C LEU A 489 -3.56 17.28 -1.21
N ALA A 490 -3.64 18.49 -1.77
CA ALA A 490 -3.42 19.74 -1.03
C ALA A 490 -4.49 19.96 0.05
N LYS A 491 -5.73 19.52 -0.23
CA LYS A 491 -6.82 19.56 0.74
C LYS A 491 -6.58 18.58 1.88
N ASP A 492 -6.14 17.36 1.59
CA ASP A 492 -5.77 16.38 2.60
C ASP A 492 -4.62 16.88 3.48
N GLN A 493 -3.62 17.52 2.87
CA GLN A 493 -2.54 18.16 3.61
C GLN A 493 -3.05 19.22 4.58
N THR A 494 -4.02 20.03 4.15
CA THR A 494 -4.64 21.06 4.99
C THR A 494 -5.44 20.42 6.13
N MET A 495 -6.25 19.40 5.85
CA MET A 495 -7.03 18.69 6.87
C MET A 495 -6.11 18.04 7.91
N MET A 496 -5.07 17.35 7.46
CA MET A 496 -4.09 16.68 8.31
C MET A 496 -3.24 17.66 9.12
N GLY A 497 -3.10 18.92 8.69
CA GLY A 497 -2.40 19.96 9.47
C GLY A 497 -2.97 20.17 10.87
N SER A 498 -4.23 19.82 11.11
CA SER A 498 -4.88 19.87 12.42
C SER A 498 -4.63 18.61 13.29
N TYR A 499 -3.99 17.59 12.73
CA TYR A 499 -3.81 16.29 13.37
C TYR A 499 -2.32 15.93 13.47
N SER A 500 -1.88 15.51 14.67
CA SER A 500 -0.53 15.00 14.87
C SER A 500 -0.43 13.53 14.43
N LYS A 501 -0.71 13.24 13.15
CA LYS A 501 -0.69 11.90 12.54
C LYS A 501 0.07 11.88 11.23
N ASN A 502 0.62 10.72 10.90
CA ASN A 502 1.26 10.52 9.61
C ASN A 502 0.18 10.35 8.53
N PHE A 503 0.45 10.86 7.33
CA PHE A 503 -0.40 10.64 6.16
C PHE A 503 0.34 9.75 5.16
N PHE A 504 -0.37 8.99 4.36
CA PHE A 504 0.23 8.16 3.34
C PHE A 504 -0.75 7.96 2.17
N VAL A 505 -0.28 8.20 0.95
CA VAL A 505 -1.02 7.88 -0.27
C VAL A 505 -0.97 6.37 -0.50
N GLY A 506 -2.06 5.70 -0.11
CA GLY A 506 -2.25 4.25 -0.07
C GLY A 506 -2.04 3.56 -1.41
N GLU A 507 -2.62 4.18 -2.43
CA GLU A 507 -2.60 3.78 -3.81
C GLU A 507 -2.64 5.02 -4.69
N LEU A 508 -1.97 4.97 -5.83
CA LEU A 508 -2.03 6.03 -6.83
C LEU A 508 -1.85 5.47 -8.24
N ASP A 509 -2.56 6.08 -9.19
CA ASP A 509 -2.23 6.01 -10.62
C ASP A 509 -0.84 6.61 -10.85
N TRP A 510 0.16 5.75 -11.06
CA TRP A 510 1.54 6.19 -11.33
C TRP A 510 1.79 6.45 -12.81
N THR A 511 0.84 6.06 -13.68
CA THR A 511 1.01 6.17 -15.13
C THR A 511 0.95 7.64 -15.55
N GLY A 512 0.08 8.43 -14.93
CA GLY A 512 -0.23 9.80 -15.37
C GLY A 512 -0.98 9.83 -16.70
N LEU A 513 -1.57 8.70 -17.13
CA LEU A 513 -2.21 8.52 -18.44
C LEU A 513 -3.72 8.30 -18.34
N LYS A 514 -4.29 8.32 -17.14
CA LYS A 514 -5.74 8.10 -16.89
C LYS A 514 -6.48 9.40 -16.53
N GLY A 515 -5.95 10.53 -16.96
CA GLY A 515 -6.42 11.86 -16.55
C GLY A 515 -5.79 12.32 -15.24
N GLY A 516 -6.33 13.40 -14.67
CA GLY A 516 -5.82 14.00 -13.43
C GLY A 516 -4.70 15.01 -13.63
N SER A 517 -3.99 15.30 -12.54
CA SER A 517 -2.87 16.22 -12.45
C SER A 517 -1.60 15.67 -13.09
N ASP A 518 -0.66 16.57 -13.42
CA ASP A 518 0.69 16.19 -13.81
C ASP A 518 1.40 15.45 -12.67
N MET A 519 2.04 14.32 -12.99
CA MET A 519 2.68 13.48 -11.98
C MET A 519 3.89 14.13 -11.31
N ALA A 520 4.62 15.01 -12.01
CA ALA A 520 5.74 15.71 -11.38
C ALA A 520 5.26 16.73 -10.34
N SER A 521 4.15 17.44 -10.63
CA SER A 521 3.45 18.30 -9.66
C SER A 521 2.95 17.50 -8.45
N PHE A 522 2.28 16.37 -8.71
CA PHE A 522 1.73 15.52 -7.65
C PHE A 522 2.84 14.98 -6.73
N TYR A 523 3.92 14.45 -7.31
CA TYR A 523 5.08 13.99 -6.54
C TYR A 523 5.77 15.12 -5.78
N SER A 524 5.87 16.33 -6.34
CA SER A 524 6.42 17.50 -5.67
C SER A 524 5.62 17.87 -4.41
N THR A 525 4.29 17.82 -4.49
CA THR A 525 3.40 18.06 -3.34
C THR A 525 3.67 17.04 -2.23
N ILE A 526 3.72 15.75 -2.57
CA ILE A 526 4.06 14.68 -1.61
C ILE A 526 5.45 14.91 -1.01
N GLU A 527 6.46 15.20 -1.83
CA GLU A 527 7.84 15.44 -1.39
C GLU A 527 7.93 16.61 -0.39
N SER A 528 7.20 17.69 -0.63
CA SER A 528 7.14 18.86 0.26
C SER A 528 6.43 18.57 1.60
N TRP A 529 5.47 17.64 1.59
CA TRP A 529 4.75 17.24 2.79
C TRP A 529 5.56 16.22 3.61
N GLY A 530 6.54 16.68 4.39
CA GLY A 530 7.55 15.82 5.05
C GLY A 530 7.03 14.65 5.92
N SER A 531 5.76 14.66 6.32
CA SER A 531 5.08 13.58 7.04
C SER A 531 4.21 12.69 6.13
N SER A 532 4.43 12.69 4.82
CA SER A 532 3.71 11.86 3.85
C SER A 532 4.56 10.75 3.23
N GLY A 533 3.90 9.77 2.63
CA GLY A 533 4.48 8.71 1.81
C GLY A 533 3.59 8.43 0.60
N SER A 534 4.05 7.57 -0.31
CA SER A 534 3.30 7.23 -1.53
C SER A 534 3.52 5.80 -1.98
N MET A 535 2.46 5.14 -2.45
CA MET A 535 2.55 3.82 -3.03
C MET A 535 1.84 3.68 -4.37
N ALA A 536 2.57 3.18 -5.35
CA ALA A 536 2.07 2.99 -6.71
C ALA A 536 1.29 1.67 -6.82
N TRP A 537 0.14 1.70 -7.48
CA TRP A 537 -0.62 0.49 -7.82
C TRP A 537 -0.36 0.11 -9.27
N ASN A 538 0.00 -1.13 -9.62
CA ASN A 538 0.52 -2.20 -8.77
C ASN A 538 1.74 -2.86 -9.43
N LEU A 539 2.53 -3.65 -8.72
CA LEU A 539 3.70 -4.33 -9.25
C LEU A 539 3.42 -5.81 -9.57
N MET A 540 3.64 -6.16 -10.84
CA MET A 540 3.60 -7.54 -11.34
C MET A 540 5.01 -8.09 -11.59
N SER A 541 5.10 -9.41 -11.80
CA SER A 541 6.37 -10.12 -12.03
C SER A 541 6.33 -10.91 -13.33
N ARG A 542 7.46 -11.54 -13.68
CA ARG A 542 7.48 -12.61 -14.67
C ARG A 542 7.10 -13.94 -14.04
N ASP A 543 6.95 -14.98 -14.86
CA ASP A 543 6.90 -16.37 -14.40
C ASP A 543 8.24 -16.82 -13.78
N GLY A 544 8.27 -18.00 -13.15
CA GLY A 544 9.47 -18.49 -12.47
C GLY A 544 10.65 -18.86 -13.39
N GLN A 545 10.41 -18.97 -14.69
CA GLN A 545 11.45 -19.16 -15.70
C GLN A 545 11.90 -17.84 -16.34
N CYS A 546 11.26 -16.72 -15.94
CA CYS A 546 11.41 -15.39 -16.47
C CYS A 546 11.07 -15.25 -17.96
N CYS A 547 10.26 -16.18 -18.48
CA CYS A 547 9.94 -16.26 -19.89
C CYS A 547 8.81 -15.30 -20.28
N ASN A 548 7.79 -15.22 -19.44
CA ASN A 548 6.59 -14.44 -19.72
C ASN A 548 6.25 -13.49 -18.58
N TRP A 549 5.64 -12.37 -18.91
CA TRP A 549 4.96 -11.51 -17.94
C TRP A 549 3.70 -12.19 -17.42
N ILE A 550 3.47 -12.09 -16.11
CA ILE A 550 2.17 -12.41 -15.52
C ILE A 550 1.35 -11.12 -15.51
N TYR A 551 0.36 -11.06 -16.40
CA TYR A 551 -0.42 -9.85 -16.61
C TYR A 551 -1.59 -9.73 -15.62
N HIS A 552 -1.85 -8.49 -15.23
CA HIS A 552 -3.08 -8.08 -14.58
C HIS A 552 -3.71 -6.94 -15.39
N ASN A 553 -5.03 -7.01 -15.61
CA ASN A 553 -5.74 -6.22 -16.62
C ASN A 553 -6.51 -5.04 -16.01
N ASP A 554 -5.85 -4.26 -15.16
CA ASP A 554 -6.41 -3.03 -14.56
C ASP A 554 -5.93 -1.74 -15.26
N GLY A 555 -4.90 -1.85 -16.10
CA GLY A 555 -4.30 -0.71 -16.78
C GLY A 555 -3.35 0.13 -15.93
N TYR A 556 -2.95 -0.37 -14.76
CA TYR A 556 -2.00 0.27 -13.83
C TYR A 556 -0.82 -0.63 -13.47
N SER A 557 -0.76 -1.87 -13.96
CA SER A 557 0.29 -2.80 -13.57
C SER A 557 1.68 -2.40 -14.11
N ILE A 558 2.67 -2.34 -13.22
CA ILE A 558 4.09 -2.10 -13.48
C ILE A 558 4.73 -3.43 -13.92
N TYR A 559 5.36 -3.41 -15.10
CA TYR A 559 6.14 -4.52 -15.62
C TYR A 559 7.62 -4.12 -15.78
N TYR A 560 8.41 -4.32 -14.72
CA TYR A 560 9.74 -3.74 -14.60
C TYR A 560 10.88 -4.60 -15.18
N PRO A 561 11.87 -4.04 -15.91
CA PRO A 561 11.95 -2.65 -16.33
C PRO A 561 11.36 -2.33 -17.72
N ASN A 562 10.88 -3.28 -18.53
CA ASN A 562 10.55 -3.06 -19.97
C ASN A 562 9.28 -3.78 -20.46
N GLY A 563 8.40 -4.21 -19.56
CA GLY A 563 7.09 -4.72 -19.99
C GLY A 563 6.06 -3.61 -20.20
N ASN A 564 6.41 -2.35 -19.94
CA ASN A 564 5.50 -1.20 -20.08
C ASN A 564 5.56 -0.60 -21.49
N THR A 565 4.58 0.25 -21.81
CA THR A 565 4.65 1.12 -22.99
C THR A 565 5.76 2.17 -22.85
N GLN A 566 6.14 2.82 -23.95
CA GLN A 566 7.17 3.87 -23.93
C GLN A 566 6.80 5.06 -23.03
N ALA A 567 5.52 5.44 -23.00
CA ALA A 567 5.03 6.53 -22.14
C ALA A 567 5.12 6.13 -20.65
N GLU A 568 4.63 4.95 -20.30
CA GLU A 568 4.72 4.40 -18.94
C GLU A 568 6.18 4.21 -18.50
N GLN A 569 7.10 3.92 -19.43
CA GLN A 569 8.52 3.82 -19.11
C GLN A 569 9.10 5.14 -18.57
N ALA A 570 8.64 6.28 -19.12
CA ALA A 570 9.03 7.59 -18.61
C ALA A 570 8.40 7.87 -17.23
N SER A 571 7.12 7.54 -17.06
CA SER A 571 6.43 7.64 -15.76
C SER A 571 7.08 6.76 -14.68
N LEU A 572 7.56 5.57 -15.05
CA LEU A 572 8.27 4.66 -14.16
C LEU A 572 9.61 5.21 -13.70
N LEU A 573 10.37 5.87 -14.61
CA LEU A 573 11.60 6.56 -14.22
C LEU A 573 11.29 7.74 -13.29
N LEU A 574 10.23 8.51 -13.56
CA LEU A 574 9.80 9.61 -12.70
C LEU A 574 9.40 9.10 -11.30
N LEU A 575 8.67 7.99 -11.22
CA LEU A 575 8.32 7.32 -9.95
C LEU A 575 9.58 6.88 -9.19
N ALA A 576 10.55 6.26 -9.87
CA ALA A 576 11.81 5.86 -9.24
C ALA A 576 12.57 7.08 -8.70
N GLN A 577 12.62 8.18 -9.44
CA GLN A 577 13.23 9.43 -9.00
C GLN A 577 12.54 10.02 -7.77
N HIS A 578 11.21 10.03 -7.76
CA HIS A 578 10.40 10.44 -6.60
C HIS A 578 10.75 9.61 -5.35
N TRP A 579 10.72 8.28 -5.45
CA TRP A 579 11.04 7.41 -4.30
C TRP A 579 12.48 7.56 -3.80
N HIS A 580 13.44 7.84 -4.69
CA HIS A 580 14.81 8.16 -4.29
C HIS A 580 14.87 9.47 -3.50
N ARG A 581 14.21 10.55 -3.97
CA ARG A 581 14.15 11.83 -3.24
C ARG A 581 13.50 11.68 -1.87
N MET A 582 12.39 10.94 -1.79
CA MET A 582 11.68 10.66 -0.53
C MET A 582 12.54 9.92 0.50
N ARG A 583 13.54 9.16 0.03
CA ARG A 583 14.52 8.47 0.87
C ARG A 583 15.82 9.24 1.09
N GLY A 584 15.96 10.45 0.55
CA GLY A 584 17.21 11.23 0.58
C GLY A 584 18.33 10.60 -0.25
N LEU A 585 17.99 9.81 -1.27
CA LEU A 585 18.93 9.21 -2.22
C LEU A 585 19.04 10.08 -3.47
N GLN A 586 20.15 9.93 -4.19
CA GLN A 586 20.31 10.56 -5.50
C GLN A 586 19.35 9.95 -6.51
N PRO A 587 18.51 10.75 -7.21
CA PRO A 587 17.57 10.23 -8.20
C PRO A 587 18.30 9.57 -9.38
N PRO A 588 17.85 8.39 -9.85
CA PRO A 588 18.45 7.74 -10.99
C PRO A 588 18.15 8.48 -12.31
N THR A 589 19.12 8.48 -13.22
CA THR A 589 18.91 8.89 -14.62
C THR A 589 18.49 7.73 -15.52
N VAL A 590 18.71 6.49 -15.06
CA VAL A 590 18.35 5.24 -15.73
C VAL A 590 17.93 4.22 -14.66
N LEU A 591 16.91 3.41 -14.94
CA LEU A 591 16.47 2.33 -14.06
C LEU A 591 17.56 1.27 -13.82
N ALA A 592 17.62 0.72 -12.62
CA ALA A 592 18.58 -0.33 -12.25
C ALA A 592 18.24 -1.68 -12.91
N ALA A 593 19.25 -2.48 -13.23
CA ALA A 593 19.02 -3.84 -13.72
C ALA A 593 18.60 -4.78 -12.58
N VAL A 594 17.68 -5.72 -12.86
CA VAL A 594 17.26 -6.75 -11.91
C VAL A 594 17.43 -8.11 -12.57
N ALA A 595 18.23 -8.98 -11.95
CA ALA A 595 18.40 -10.36 -12.42
C ALA A 595 17.07 -11.12 -12.36
N CYS A 596 16.83 -11.99 -13.33
CA CYS A 596 15.67 -12.88 -13.32
C CYS A 596 16.09 -14.29 -13.78
N PRO A 597 15.76 -15.34 -13.01
CA PRO A 597 15.09 -15.30 -11.71
C PRO A 597 16.02 -14.77 -10.62
N GLN A 598 15.44 -14.21 -9.57
CA GLN A 598 16.20 -13.92 -8.35
C GLN A 598 16.57 -15.23 -7.65
N PRO A 599 17.83 -15.41 -7.21
CA PRO A 599 18.30 -16.64 -6.58
C PRO A 599 17.55 -16.90 -5.28
N PRO A 600 17.42 -18.17 -4.85
CA PRO A 600 16.91 -18.49 -3.52
C PRO A 600 17.67 -17.76 -2.42
N ILE A 601 16.96 -17.38 -1.36
CA ILE A 601 17.56 -16.74 -0.19
C ILE A 601 18.12 -17.86 0.71
N PRO A 602 19.43 -17.88 1.01
CA PRO A 602 19.99 -18.86 1.94
C PRO A 602 19.33 -18.75 3.32
N PRO A 603 19.09 -19.86 4.02
CA PRO A 603 18.39 -19.90 5.30
C PRO A 603 19.06 -19.06 6.40
#